data_AF-A0A932D1D2-F1
#
_entry.id   AF-A0A932D1D2-F1
#
_cell.length_a   1.000
_cell.length_b   1.000
_cell.length_c   1.000
_cell.angle_alpha   90.00
_cell.angle_beta   90.00
_cell.angle_gamma   90.00
#
_symmetry.space_group_name_H-M   'P 1'
#
loop_
_entity.id
_entity.type
_entity.pdbx_description
1 polymer ?
#
loop_
_entity_poly.entity_id
_entity_poly.type
_entity_poly.pdbx_seq_one_letter_code
_entity_poly.pdbx_strand_id
1 'polypeptide(L)'
;MPADANPEIAYQEYLARYESLVGHREVGQYGKWGKHLVKKYSAEEFRERYEQFMKLEGVCRHIVETGATMNDAVTAAYKEAAAEILLEPEAMNVSVEKFRG
;
A
#
# COMPACT_ATOMS: atom_id res chain seq x y z
N MET A 1 -0.91 -18.40 -9.11
CA MET A 1 -1.34 -17.06 -8.69
C MET A 1 -1.54 -17.14 -7.18
N PRO A 2 -0.91 -16.30 -6.35
CA PRO A 2 -1.20 -16.34 -4.92
C PRO A 2 -2.67 -15.96 -4.70
N ALA A 3 -3.33 -16.63 -3.76
CA ALA A 3 -4.75 -16.51 -3.48
C ALA A 3 -5.15 -15.14 -2.89
N ASP A 4 -4.14 -14.29 -2.62
CA ASP A 4 -4.22 -12.96 -2.00
C ASP A 4 -4.46 -11.82 -3.00
N ALA A 5 -4.67 -12.13 -4.29
CA ALA A 5 -4.87 -11.16 -5.37
C ALA A 5 -6.35 -10.81 -5.63
N ASN A 6 -7.22 -10.90 -4.62
CA ASN A 6 -8.64 -10.61 -4.80
C ASN A 6 -8.94 -9.16 -4.40
N PRO A 7 -9.18 -8.25 -5.37
CA PRO A 7 -9.34 -6.81 -5.08
C PRO A 7 -10.54 -6.52 -4.18
N GLU A 8 -11.55 -7.39 -4.20
CA GLU A 8 -12.71 -7.30 -3.31
C GLU A 8 -12.34 -7.52 -1.83
N ILE A 9 -11.52 -8.53 -1.54
CA ILE A 9 -11.06 -8.83 -0.17
C ILE A 9 -10.13 -7.72 0.31
N ALA A 10 -9.16 -7.32 -0.53
CA ALA A 10 -8.26 -6.22 -0.23
C ALA A 10 -9.02 -4.90 0.02
N TYR A 11 -10.10 -4.65 -0.72
CA TYR A 11 -10.95 -3.48 -0.52
C TYR A 11 -11.73 -3.55 0.80
N GLN A 12 -12.26 -4.72 1.19
CA GLN A 12 -12.92 -4.87 2.49
C GLN A 12 -11.95 -4.64 3.65
N GLU A 13 -10.73 -5.17 3.56
CA GLU A 13 -9.69 -4.90 4.55
C GLU A 13 -9.29 -3.43 4.60
N TYR A 14 -9.13 -2.79 3.43
CA TYR A 14 -8.90 -1.35 3.34
C TYR A 14 -10.01 -0.57 4.04
N LEU A 15 -11.28 -0.92 3.81
CA LEU A 15 -12.41 -0.26 4.45
C LEU A 15 -12.37 -0.43 5.97
N ALA A 16 -12.07 -1.63 6.46
CA ALA A 16 -11.95 -1.89 7.89
C ALA A 16 -10.82 -1.07 8.52
N ARG A 17 -9.65 -0.99 7.86
CA ARG A 17 -8.51 -0.16 8.30
C ARG A 17 -8.84 1.32 8.23
N TYR A 18 -9.47 1.78 7.16
CA TYR A 18 -9.90 3.17 7.00
C TYR A 18 -10.85 3.54 8.14
N GLU A 19 -11.86 2.71 8.40
CA GLU A 19 -12.79 2.96 9.50
C GLU A 19 -12.10 2.95 10.87
N SER A 20 -11.18 2.03 11.11
CA SER A 20 -10.44 1.94 12.38
C SER A 20 -9.44 3.08 12.59
N LEU A 21 -8.77 3.54 11.53
CA LEU A 21 -7.68 4.52 11.59
C LEU A 21 -8.15 5.96 11.40
N VAL A 22 -9.16 6.14 10.55
CA VAL A 22 -9.66 7.44 10.09
C VAL A 22 -11.09 7.71 10.56
N GLY A 23 -11.89 6.66 10.72
CA GLY A 23 -13.30 6.72 11.11
C GLY A 23 -14.25 6.49 9.94
N HIS A 24 -15.55 6.41 10.26
CA HIS A 24 -16.59 6.26 9.26
C HIS A 24 -16.71 7.51 8.39
N ARG A 25 -16.38 7.37 7.10
CA ARG A 25 -16.50 8.41 6.06
C ARG A 25 -17.18 7.85 4.83
N GLU A 26 -17.78 8.72 4.05
CA GLU A 26 -18.35 8.38 2.74
C GLU A 26 -17.26 8.26 1.68
N VAL A 27 -17.49 7.44 0.66
CA VAL A 27 -16.59 7.33 -0.50
C VAL A 27 -16.46 8.70 -1.15
N GLY A 28 -15.23 9.11 -1.45
CA GLY A 28 -14.92 10.45 -1.94
C GLY A 28 -14.56 11.47 -0.86
N GLN A 29 -14.85 11.20 0.42
CA GLN A 29 -14.43 12.09 1.50
C GLN A 29 -12.97 11.86 1.90
N TYR A 30 -12.33 12.95 2.32
CA TYR A 30 -11.01 12.89 2.93
C TYR A 30 -11.14 12.69 4.43
N GLY A 31 -10.26 11.87 4.97
CA GLY A 31 -10.13 11.68 6.39
C GLY A 31 -8.67 11.76 6.81
N LYS A 32 -8.47 12.08 8.08
CA LYS A 32 -7.15 12.37 8.61
C LYS A 32 -6.55 11.11 9.21
N TRP A 33 -5.41 10.68 8.66
CA TRP A 33 -4.60 9.61 9.21
C TRP A 33 -3.24 10.17 9.67
N GLY A 34 -3.08 10.36 10.98
CA GLY A 34 -1.90 11.03 11.54
C GLY A 34 -1.73 12.45 10.98
N LYS A 35 -0.68 12.66 10.18
CA LYS A 35 -0.40 13.93 9.47
C LYS A 35 -0.83 13.93 7.99
N HIS A 36 -1.36 12.81 7.50
CA HIS A 36 -1.73 12.61 6.10
C HIS A 36 -3.26 12.71 5.93
N LEU A 37 -3.69 13.33 4.83
CA LEU A 37 -5.08 13.34 4.40
C LEU A 37 -5.27 12.21 3.40
N VAL A 38 -6.11 11.25 3.74
CA VAL A 38 -6.36 10.05 2.94
C VAL A 38 -7.80 10.07 2.48
N LYS A 39 -8.00 10.06 1.17
CA LYS A 39 -9.33 9.98 0.56
C LYS A 39 -9.85 8.55 0.71
N LYS A 40 -11.14 8.41 1.05
CA LYS A 40 -11.82 7.13 0.95
C LYS A 40 -12.09 6.83 -0.53
N TYR A 41 -11.34 5.89 -1.08
CA TYR A 41 -11.49 5.49 -2.47
C TYR A 41 -12.73 4.61 -2.66
N SER A 42 -13.33 4.69 -3.85
CA SER A 42 -14.34 3.71 -4.29
C SER A 42 -13.65 2.38 -4.60
N ALA A 43 -14.42 1.30 -4.76
CA ALA A 43 -13.86 0.01 -5.16
C ALA A 43 -13.10 0.09 -6.49
N GLU A 44 -13.58 0.90 -7.44
CA GLU A 44 -12.95 1.12 -8.74
C GLU A 44 -11.63 1.89 -8.59
N GLU A 45 -11.63 3.02 -7.88
CA GLU A 45 -10.41 3.81 -7.64
C GLU A 45 -9.38 3.01 -6.82
N PHE A 46 -9.84 2.28 -5.80
CA PHE A 46 -8.99 1.43 -4.99
C PHE A 46 -8.35 0.34 -5.84
N ARG A 47 -9.12 -0.31 -6.72
CA ARG A 47 -8.59 -1.35 -7.60
C ARG A 47 -7.47 -0.81 -8.48
N GLU A 48 -7.65 0.34 -9.10
CA GLU A 48 -6.60 0.96 -9.93
C GLU A 48 -5.33 1.27 -9.11
N ARG A 49 -5.49 1.79 -7.90
CA ARG A 49 -4.36 2.07 -6.98
C ARG A 49 -3.70 0.80 -6.45
N TYR A 50 -4.48 -0.22 -6.15
CA TYR A 50 -4.01 -1.52 -5.68
C TYR A 50 -3.23 -2.25 -6.77
N GLU A 51 -3.70 -2.23 -8.02
CA GLU A 51 -2.96 -2.78 -9.16
C GLU A 51 -1.63 -2.06 -9.40
N GLN A 52 -1.60 -0.73 -9.24
CA GLN A 52 -0.36 0.06 -9.27
C GLN A 52 0.59 -0.33 -8.14
N PHE A 53 0.08 -0.41 -6.91
CA PHE A 53 0.84 -0.83 -5.74
C PHE A 53 1.42 -2.23 -5.89
N MET A 54 0.65 -3.22 -6.35
CA MET A 54 1.14 -4.59 -6.55
C MET A 54 2.23 -4.67 -7.62
N LYS A 55 2.13 -3.86 -8.69
CA LYS A 55 3.21 -3.76 -9.69
C LYS A 55 4.49 -3.23 -9.06
N LEU A 56 4.40 -2.16 -8.28
CA LEU A 56 5.54 -1.58 -7.57
C LEU A 56 6.10 -2.54 -6.52
N GLU A 57 5.24 -3.22 -5.76
CA GLU A 57 5.62 -4.24 -4.78
C GLU A 57 6.41 -5.37 -5.44
N GLY A 58 5.92 -5.92 -6.56
CA GLY A 58 6.60 -6.98 -7.28
C GLY A 58 7.98 -6.54 -7.78
N VAL A 59 8.09 -5.31 -8.28
CA VAL A 59 9.37 -4.71 -8.69
C VAL A 59 10.30 -4.52 -7.50
N CYS A 60 9.83 -3.90 -6.40
CA CYS A 60 10.59 -3.70 -5.18
C CYS A 60 11.06 -5.04 -4.57
N ARG A 61 10.17 -6.02 -4.46
CA ARG A 61 10.48 -7.36 -3.96
C ARG A 61 11.56 -8.01 -4.81
N HIS A 62 11.42 -7.97 -6.14
CA HIS A 62 12.44 -8.51 -7.04
C HIS A 62 13.80 -7.81 -6.88
N ILE A 63 13.82 -6.48 -6.73
CA ILE A 63 15.05 -5.71 -6.48
C ILE A 63 15.70 -6.12 -5.15
N VAL A 64 14.92 -6.24 -4.07
CA VAL A 64 15.41 -6.70 -2.76
C VAL A 64 15.93 -8.13 -2.82
N GLU A 65 15.21 -9.03 -3.49
CA GLU A 65 15.58 -10.44 -3.63
C GLU A 65 16.86 -10.62 -4.45
N THR A 66 17.04 -9.81 -5.51
CA THR A 66 18.24 -9.84 -6.36
C THR A 66 19.44 -9.10 -5.75
N GLY A 67 19.25 -8.41 -4.62
CA GLY A 67 20.29 -7.59 -3.99
C GLY A 67 20.67 -6.34 -4.80
N ALA A 68 19.80 -5.93 -5.73
CA ALA A 68 20.00 -4.72 -6.51
C ALA A 68 19.69 -3.46 -5.68
N THR A 69 20.34 -2.35 -6.01
CA THR A 69 20.09 -1.07 -5.33
C THR A 69 18.71 -0.56 -5.69
N MET A 70 17.82 -0.48 -4.71
CA MET A 70 16.51 0.14 -4.88
C MET A 70 16.66 1.64 -5.09
N ASN A 71 16.07 2.16 -6.16
CA ASN A 71 16.10 3.58 -6.45
C ASN A 71 15.19 4.32 -5.45
N ASP A 72 15.67 5.42 -4.87
CA ASP A 72 14.89 6.29 -3.99
C ASP A 72 13.57 6.74 -4.63
N ALA A 73 13.55 6.97 -5.95
CA ALA A 73 12.33 7.35 -6.67
C ALA A 73 11.26 6.24 -6.64
N VAL A 74 11.68 4.98 -6.83
CA VAL A 74 10.77 3.83 -6.78
C VAL A 74 10.30 3.58 -5.35
N THR A 75 11.20 3.75 -4.39
CA THR A 75 10.90 3.63 -2.96
C THR A 75 9.88 4.69 -2.51
N ALA A 76 10.06 5.95 -2.94
CA ALA A 76 9.13 7.03 -2.67
C ALA A 76 7.76 6.75 -3.28
N ALA A 77 7.71 6.41 -4.57
CA ALA A 77 6.46 6.06 -5.26
C ALA A 77 5.75 4.88 -4.60
N TYR A 78 6.48 3.87 -4.15
CA TYR A 78 5.92 2.72 -3.44
C TYR A 78 5.33 3.12 -2.08
N LYS A 79 6.04 3.94 -1.30
CA LYS A 79 5.52 4.47 -0.03
C LYS A 79 4.28 5.33 -0.22
N GLU A 80 4.27 6.18 -1.24
CA GLU A 80 3.12 7.03 -1.57
C GLU A 80 1.92 6.19 -1.96
N ALA A 81 2.10 5.23 -2.88
CA ALA A 81 1.05 4.29 -3.29
C ALA A 81 0.50 3.49 -2.10
N ALA A 82 1.37 3.02 -1.20
CA ALA A 82 0.96 2.30 0.02
C ALA A 82 0.15 3.20 0.95
N ALA A 83 0.62 4.43 1.20
CA ALA A 83 -0.04 5.38 2.08
C ALA A 83 -1.42 5.81 1.55
N GLU A 84 -1.59 5.92 0.23
CA GLU A 84 -2.88 6.22 -0.40
C GLU A 84 -3.95 5.18 -0.08
N ILE A 85 -3.56 3.91 -0.03
CA ILE A 85 -4.46 2.77 0.23
C ILE A 85 -4.35 2.24 1.67
N LEU A 86 -3.80 3.04 2.60
CA LEU A 86 -3.63 2.67 4.01
C LEU A 86 -2.97 1.29 4.21
N LEU A 87 -1.97 1.00 3.37
CA LEU A 87 -1.14 -0.18 3.46
C LEU A 87 0.25 0.17 3.97
N GLU A 88 0.86 -0.76 4.69
CA GLU A 88 2.24 -0.67 5.09
C GLU A 88 3.12 -1.39 4.03
N PRO A 89 4.16 -0.73 3.51
CA PRO A 89 5.02 -1.32 2.49
C PRO A 89 5.88 -2.46 3.06
N GLU A 90 5.39 -3.70 3.01
CA GLU A 90 6.08 -4.88 3.55
C GLU A 90 7.50 -5.08 2.97
N ALA A 91 7.68 -4.81 1.67
CA ALA A 91 8.99 -4.94 1.02
C ALA A 91 10.08 -4.05 1.67
N MET A 92 9.68 -2.97 2.35
CA MET A 92 10.60 -2.12 3.10
C MET A 92 10.85 -2.64 4.52
N ASN A 93 9.88 -3.33 5.12
CA ASN A 93 10.05 -3.95 6.43
C ASN A 93 11.11 -5.06 6.38
N VAL A 94 11.12 -5.83 5.28
CA VAL A 94 12.12 -6.88 5.02
C VAL A 94 13.55 -6.34 4.94
N SER A 95 13.77 -5.15 4.36
CA SER A 95 15.10 -4.52 4.30
C SER A 95 15.61 -4.12 5.69
N VAL A 96 14.73 -3.70 6.60
CA VAL A 96 15.12 -3.32 7.98
C VAL A 96 15.46 -4.57 8.80
N GLU A 97 14.74 -5.67 8.60
CA GLU A 97 14.99 -6.92 9.32
C GLU A 97 16.27 -7.63 8.83
N LYS A 98 16.60 -7.58 7.54
CA LYS A 98 17.85 -8.18 7.02
C LYS A 98 19.13 -7.47 7.47
N PHE A 99 19.06 -6.21 7.91
CA PHE A 99 20.22 -5.47 8.44
C PHE A 99 20.44 -5.65 9.95
N ARG A 100 19.57 -6.40 10.64
CA ARG A 100 19.62 -6.59 12.09
C ARG A 100 20.02 -8.02 12.50
N GLY A 101 20.73 -8.73 11.61
CA GLY A 101 21.30 -10.07 11.82
C GLY A 101 22.81 -10.07 11.75
#